data_AF-A0A9D0VGN1-F1
#
_entry.id   AF-A0A9D0VGN1-F1
#
_cell.length_a   1.000
_cell.length_b   1.000
_cell.length_c   1.000
_cell.angle_alpha   90.00
_cell.angle_beta   90.00
_cell.angle_gamma   90.00
#
_symmetry.space_group_name_H-M   'P 1'
#
loop_
_entity.id
_entity.type
_entity.pdbx_description
1 polymer ?
#
loop_
_entity_poly.entity_id
_entity_poly.type
_entity_poly.pdbx_seq_one_letter_code
_entity_poly.pdbx_strand_id
1 'polypeptide(L)'
;VNDACVILGKPNVYGSIFRFEGQASVFNHAGGPHYRDLYPEPPPPGVVPGCAEGGVLGVLPGIIGVIQATETLKLLTGIGTTLSGRLLLFDALQMSFRELTLRRDPNRQPITELIDHEQLCGAPGLAEADDDDGFERISVTDFKARWDGGWRPYVLDVREPHEALIVSLPMVDRLHPHGSVADIAAQLPRDRDIVVSCRSGERSAKAARSLARTGAGRLYNLEGGVLAWARQIDPSLPTY
;
A
#
# COMPACT_ATOMS: atom_id res chain seq x y z
N VAL A 1 16.08 2.57 2.12
CA VAL A 1 16.67 3.46 3.16
C VAL A 1 17.79 2.79 3.93
N ASN A 2 17.55 1.67 4.63
CA ASN A 2 18.58 0.98 5.43
C ASN A 2 19.89 0.75 4.66
N ASP A 3 19.78 0.17 3.46
CA ASP A 3 20.97 -0.26 2.71
C ASP A 3 21.83 0.94 2.30
N ALA A 4 21.20 2.03 1.87
CA ALA A 4 21.87 3.29 1.61
C ALA A 4 22.59 3.82 2.87
N CYS A 5 21.94 3.77 4.04
CA CYS A 5 22.56 4.16 5.30
C CYS A 5 23.78 3.28 5.63
N VAL A 6 23.70 1.97 5.42
CA VAL A 6 24.83 1.04 5.64
C VAL A 6 25.99 1.36 4.69
N ILE A 7 25.73 1.49 3.40
CA ILE A 7 26.74 1.81 2.37
C ILE A 7 27.43 3.16 2.67
N LEU A 8 26.67 4.17 3.09
CA LEU A 8 27.16 5.52 3.37
C LEU A 8 27.69 5.71 4.80
N GLY A 9 27.67 4.67 5.64
CA GLY A 9 28.07 4.75 7.05
C GLY A 9 27.24 5.75 7.87
N LYS A 10 25.94 5.88 7.58
CA LYS A 10 25.02 6.80 8.26
C LYS A 10 24.11 6.06 9.24
N PRO A 11 23.84 6.61 10.45
CA PRO A 11 22.82 6.07 11.32
C PRO A 11 21.42 6.20 10.68
N ASN A 12 20.53 5.27 10.99
CA ASN A 12 19.14 5.28 10.55
C ASN A 12 18.23 5.24 11.78
N VAL A 13 17.53 6.35 12.05
CA VAL A 13 16.55 6.45 13.14
C VAL A 13 15.21 5.93 12.62
N TYR A 14 14.93 4.68 12.94
CA TYR A 14 13.78 3.94 12.42
C TYR A 14 12.54 4.14 13.28
N GLY A 15 11.40 4.21 12.60
CA GLY A 15 10.07 4.18 13.17
C GLY A 15 9.13 3.39 12.26
N SER A 16 8.22 2.62 12.85
CA SER A 16 7.17 1.90 12.13
C SER A 16 5.91 1.81 12.98
N ILE A 17 4.77 1.64 12.34
CA ILE A 17 3.45 1.56 12.97
C ILE A 17 2.58 0.53 12.24
N PHE A 18 1.77 -0.20 13.00
CA PHE A 18 0.79 -1.11 12.46
C PHE A 18 -0.40 -1.22 13.42
N ARG A 19 -1.61 -0.88 12.94
CA ARG A 19 -2.83 -0.86 13.75
C ARG A 19 -2.71 0.00 15.01
N PHE A 20 -2.48 -0.63 16.16
CA PHE A 20 -2.37 -0.03 17.48
C PHE A 20 -0.96 -0.12 18.06
N GLU A 21 0.00 -0.62 17.28
CA GLU A 21 1.38 -0.83 17.69
C GLU A 21 2.32 0.14 16.97
N GLY A 22 3.38 0.53 17.68
CA GLY A 22 4.48 1.30 17.14
C GLY A 22 5.82 0.69 17.50
N GLN A 23 6.83 0.96 16.68
CA GLN A 23 8.19 0.48 16.85
C GLN A 23 9.18 1.62 16.62
N ALA A 24 10.29 1.63 17.37
CA ALA A 24 11.41 2.53 17.14
C ALA A 24 12.75 1.87 17.44
N SER A 25 13.78 2.22 16.67
CA SER A 25 15.17 1.81 16.94
C SER A 25 16.17 2.77 16.27
N VAL A 26 17.45 2.65 16.62
CA VAL A 26 18.55 3.32 15.92
C VAL A 26 19.43 2.25 15.28
N PHE A 27 19.42 2.20 13.95
CA PHE A 27 20.21 1.26 13.17
C PHE A 27 21.51 1.89 12.67
N ASN A 28 22.48 1.03 12.35
CA ASN A 28 23.75 1.38 11.72
C ASN A 28 24.51 2.48 12.48
N HIS A 29 24.55 2.38 13.81
CA HIS A 29 25.22 3.34 14.67
C HIS A 29 26.29 2.65 15.52
N ALA A 30 27.51 3.19 15.50
CA ALA A 30 28.64 2.75 16.33
C ALA A 30 28.93 1.22 16.27
N GLY A 31 28.82 0.62 15.09
CA GLY A 31 29.01 -0.83 14.89
C GLY A 31 27.85 -1.71 15.34
N GLY A 32 26.72 -1.11 15.74
CA GLY A 32 25.48 -1.79 16.10
C GLY A 32 24.75 -2.46 14.92
N PRO A 33 23.59 -3.08 15.19
CA PRO A 33 22.80 -3.75 14.17
C PRO A 33 22.26 -2.75 13.12
N HIS A 34 22.01 -3.25 11.91
CA HIS A 34 21.25 -2.58 10.87
C HIS A 34 19.88 -3.25 10.70
N TYR A 35 18.98 -2.68 9.91
CA TYR A 35 17.61 -3.17 9.76
C TYR A 35 17.53 -4.64 9.34
N ARG A 36 18.42 -5.11 8.45
CA ARG A 36 18.46 -6.52 8.01
C ARG A 36 18.88 -7.51 9.10
N ASP A 37 19.41 -7.05 10.24
CA ASP A 37 19.65 -7.94 11.39
C ASP A 37 18.33 -8.28 12.11
N LEU A 38 17.30 -7.44 11.93
CA LEU A 38 15.94 -7.67 12.44
C LEU A 38 15.04 -8.33 11.38
N TYR A 39 15.13 -7.88 10.13
CA TYR A 39 14.35 -8.38 8.99
C TYR A 39 15.28 -8.71 7.82
N PRO A 40 15.89 -9.92 7.79
CA PRO A 40 16.92 -10.27 6.82
C PRO A 40 16.41 -10.33 5.39
N GLU A 41 15.22 -10.89 5.22
CA GLU A 41 14.57 -11.06 3.94
C GLU A 41 13.35 -10.14 3.83
N PRO A 42 13.18 -9.48 2.68
CA PRO A 42 11.96 -8.77 2.40
C PRO A 42 10.74 -9.72 2.41
N PRO A 43 9.58 -9.29 2.94
CA PRO A 43 8.37 -10.11 2.88
C PRO A 43 7.90 -10.28 1.43
N PRO A 44 7.30 -11.43 1.04
CA PRO A 44 6.84 -11.63 -0.33
C PRO A 44 5.82 -10.56 -0.78
N PRO A 45 5.79 -10.19 -2.08
CA PRO A 45 4.81 -9.25 -2.61
C PRO A 45 3.38 -9.66 -2.25
N GLY A 46 2.56 -8.69 -1.83
CA GLY A 46 1.14 -8.90 -1.50
C GLY A 46 0.84 -9.50 -0.12
N VAL A 47 1.86 -9.81 0.71
CA VAL A 47 1.67 -10.37 2.07
C VAL A 47 1.56 -9.27 3.13
N VAL A 48 2.06 -8.06 2.85
CA VAL A 48 1.98 -6.93 3.78
C VAL A 48 0.83 -6.02 3.38
N PRO A 49 -0.28 -6.00 4.14
CA PRO A 49 -1.37 -5.07 3.87
C PRO A 49 -0.85 -3.64 3.98
N GLY A 50 -1.24 -2.79 3.02
CA GLY A 50 -0.89 -1.38 3.08
C GLY A 50 -1.47 -0.72 4.34
N CYS A 51 -0.89 0.42 4.76
CA CYS A 51 -1.39 1.19 5.90
C CYS A 51 -2.89 1.56 5.75
N ALA A 52 -3.37 1.68 4.51
CA ALA A 52 -4.77 1.92 4.17
C ALA A 52 -5.70 0.69 4.37
N GLU A 53 -5.16 -0.53 4.36
CA GLU A 53 -5.92 -1.77 4.57
C GLU A 53 -5.93 -2.23 6.02
N GLY A 54 -4.80 -2.09 6.71
CA GLY A 54 -4.68 -2.49 8.12
C GLY A 54 -5.35 -1.52 9.09
N GLY A 55 -5.47 -0.24 8.69
CA GLY A 55 -5.82 0.87 9.58
C GLY A 55 -4.69 1.18 10.56
N VAL A 56 -4.55 2.46 10.94
CA VAL A 56 -3.59 2.91 11.95
C VAL A 56 -4.28 3.93 12.85
N LEU A 57 -4.10 3.80 14.16
CA LEU A 57 -4.53 4.83 15.09
C LEU A 57 -3.76 6.12 14.82
N GLY A 58 -4.44 7.18 14.38
CA GLY A 58 -3.81 8.39 13.83
C GLY A 58 -2.83 9.14 14.76
N VAL A 59 -2.86 8.87 16.07
CA VAL A 59 -1.89 9.44 17.03
C VAL A 59 -0.54 8.69 17.05
N LEU A 60 -0.48 7.44 16.59
CA LEU A 60 0.75 6.63 16.59
C LEU A 60 1.90 7.25 15.78
N PRO A 61 1.70 7.74 14.55
CA PRO A 61 2.77 8.43 13.82
C PRO A 61 3.34 9.61 14.61
N GLY A 62 2.50 10.35 15.34
CA GLY A 62 2.94 11.46 16.18
C GLY A 62 3.82 11.00 17.34
N ILE A 63 3.40 9.95 18.06
CA ILE A 63 4.16 9.39 19.19
C ILE A 63 5.50 8.83 18.70
N ILE A 64 5.49 7.98 17.67
CA ILE A 64 6.71 7.38 17.13
C ILE A 64 7.63 8.44 16.51
N GLY A 65 7.07 9.45 15.83
CA GLY A 65 7.84 10.58 15.30
C GLY A 65 8.57 11.38 16.37
N VAL A 66 7.94 11.62 17.53
CA VAL A 66 8.60 12.28 18.68
C VAL A 66 9.72 11.41 19.25
N ILE A 67 9.54 10.10 19.30
CA ILE A 67 10.61 9.17 19.71
C ILE A 67 11.78 9.24 18.71
N GLN A 68 11.52 9.20 17.41
CA GLN A 68 12.55 9.35 16.38
C GLN A 68 13.29 10.70 16.49
N ALA A 69 12.56 11.81 16.73
CA ALA A 69 13.18 13.11 16.95
C ALA A 69 14.08 13.11 18.19
N THR A 70 13.64 12.48 19.29
CA THR A 70 14.41 12.34 20.52
C THR A 70 15.70 11.55 20.29
N GLU A 71 15.63 10.41 19.58
CA GLU A 71 16.83 9.64 19.21
C GLU A 71 17.78 10.41 18.31
N THR A 72 17.23 11.19 17.37
CA THR A 72 18.02 12.04 16.47
C THR A 72 18.79 13.09 17.26
N LEU A 73 18.13 13.75 18.22
CA LEU A 73 18.81 14.72 19.10
C LEU A 73 19.92 14.07 19.90
N LYS A 74 19.68 12.91 20.52
CA LYS A 74 20.72 12.16 21.24
C LYS A 74 21.93 11.82 20.38
N LEU A 75 21.70 11.42 19.12
CA LEU A 75 22.78 11.15 18.15
C LEU A 75 23.58 12.41 17.82
N LEU A 76 22.91 13.54 17.59
CA LEU A 76 23.56 14.79 17.20
C LEU A 76 24.33 15.42 18.36
N THR A 77 23.80 15.36 19.57
CA THR A 77 24.42 15.99 20.75
C THR A 77 25.34 15.05 21.52
N GLY A 78 25.29 13.75 21.25
CA GLY A 78 26.09 12.74 21.96
C GLY A 78 25.68 12.52 23.42
N ILE A 79 24.43 12.84 23.78
CA ILE A 79 23.94 12.72 25.17
C ILE A 79 23.02 11.51 25.36
N GLY A 80 23.04 10.95 26.57
CA GLY A 80 22.17 9.83 26.94
C GLY A 80 22.53 8.52 26.23
N THR A 81 21.58 7.58 26.22
CA THR A 81 21.73 6.27 25.58
C THR A 81 20.72 6.11 24.46
N THR A 82 21.20 5.84 23.25
CA THR A 82 20.33 5.68 22.06
C THR A 82 19.62 4.33 22.06
N LEU A 83 18.62 4.16 21.21
CA LEU A 83 17.98 2.87 20.92
C LEU A 83 18.85 1.96 20.02
N SER A 84 20.16 2.23 19.88
CA SER A 84 21.04 1.32 19.16
C SER A 84 21.15 -0.01 19.90
N GLY A 85 20.94 -1.12 19.19
CA GLY A 85 20.87 -2.46 19.79
C GLY A 85 19.59 -2.75 20.58
N ARG A 86 18.56 -1.89 20.45
CA ARG A 86 17.29 -2.03 21.18
C ARG A 86 16.11 -1.74 20.25
N LEU A 87 15.11 -2.61 20.24
CA LEU A 87 13.83 -2.39 19.57
C LEU A 87 12.81 -1.99 20.63
N LEU A 88 12.39 -0.72 20.60
CA LEU A 88 11.29 -0.23 21.42
C LEU A 88 9.97 -0.60 20.74
N LEU A 89 9.08 -1.26 21.47
CA LEU A 89 7.72 -1.57 21.10
C LEU A 89 6.76 -0.73 21.94
N PHE A 90 5.78 -0.12 21.30
CA PHE A 90 4.72 0.64 21.95
C PHE A 90 3.37 0.00 21.61
N ASP A 91 2.63 -0.41 22.64
CA ASP A 91 1.24 -0.86 22.53
C ASP A 91 0.32 0.27 23.01
N ALA A 92 -0.45 0.86 22.08
CA ALA A 92 -1.34 1.96 22.41
C ALA A 92 -2.65 1.52 23.11
N LEU A 93 -3.05 0.26 23.00
CA LEU A 93 -4.23 -0.25 23.70
C LEU A 93 -3.94 -0.45 25.18
N GLN A 94 -2.77 -0.99 25.49
CA GLN A 94 -2.30 -1.19 26.87
C GLN A 94 -1.55 0.02 27.43
N MET A 95 -1.24 1.01 26.58
CA MET A 95 -0.37 2.15 26.90
C MET A 95 0.95 1.70 27.53
N SER A 96 1.61 0.71 26.92
CA SER A 96 2.82 0.09 27.44
C SER A 96 3.99 0.19 26.49
N PHE A 97 5.20 0.28 27.06
CA PHE A 97 6.46 0.25 26.33
C PHE A 97 7.26 -1.00 26.71
N ARG A 98 7.78 -1.69 25.72
CA ARG A 98 8.64 -2.86 25.91
C ARG A 98 9.88 -2.74 25.04
N GLU A 99 11.05 -3.00 25.63
CA GLU A 99 12.30 -3.07 24.88
C GLU A 99 12.68 -4.52 24.63
N LEU A 100 13.10 -4.82 23.40
CA LEU A 100 13.75 -6.07 23.02
C LEU A 100 15.20 -5.80 22.68
N THR A 101 16.10 -6.65 23.16
CA THR A 101 17.53 -6.58 22.80
C THR A 101 17.71 -7.03 21.36
N LEU A 102 18.26 -6.15 20.53
CA LEU A 102 18.61 -6.47 19.15
C LEU A 102 20.12 -6.67 19.04
N ARG A 103 20.51 -7.82 18.50
CA ARG A 103 21.92 -8.17 18.28
C ARG A 103 22.21 -8.14 16.79
N ARG A 104 23.45 -7.77 16.47
CA ARG A 104 24.00 -7.96 15.13
C ARG A 104 24.04 -9.46 14.83
N ASP A 105 23.60 -9.85 13.63
CA ASP A 105 23.74 -11.21 13.14
C ASP A 105 25.19 -11.42 12.64
N PRO A 106 25.94 -12.40 13.19
CA PRO A 106 27.28 -12.72 12.70
C PRO A 106 27.29 -13.26 11.27
N ASN A 107 26.19 -13.82 10.78
CA ASN A 107 26.07 -14.43 9.45
C ASN A 107 25.43 -13.49 8.42
N ARG A 108 25.19 -12.22 8.77
CA ARG A 108 24.57 -11.25 7.86
C ARG A 108 25.39 -11.08 6.58
N GLN A 109 24.72 -11.05 5.44
CA GLN A 109 25.39 -10.75 4.17
C GLN A 109 25.80 -9.27 4.11
N PRO A 110 26.99 -8.94 3.56
CA PRO A 110 27.39 -7.57 3.34
C PRO A 110 26.43 -6.84 2.41
N ILE A 111 26.09 -5.60 2.74
CA ILE A 111 25.31 -4.72 1.87
C ILE A 111 26.31 -3.85 1.10
N THR A 112 26.54 -4.18 -0.16
CA THR A 112 27.51 -3.50 -1.03
C THR A 112 26.86 -2.60 -2.09
N GLU A 113 25.61 -2.89 -2.43
CA GLU A 113 24.85 -2.17 -3.44
C GLU A 113 23.37 -2.03 -3.02
N LEU A 114 22.67 -1.11 -3.66
CA LEU A 114 21.23 -0.97 -3.48
C LEU A 114 20.53 -2.06 -4.27
N ILE A 115 19.59 -2.74 -3.62
CA ILE A 115 18.65 -3.64 -4.32
C ILE A 115 17.54 -2.75 -4.89
N ASP A 116 17.12 -3.01 -6.13
CA ASP A 116 15.96 -2.33 -6.71
C ASP A 116 14.70 -2.68 -5.91
N HIS A 117 14.24 -1.72 -5.12
CA HIS A 117 13.16 -1.88 -4.15
C HIS A 117 11.75 -1.76 -4.75
N GLU A 118 11.63 -1.49 -6.06
CA GLU A 118 10.33 -1.29 -6.73
C GLU A 118 9.43 -2.54 -6.71
N GLN A 119 10.00 -3.74 -6.58
CA GLN A 119 9.22 -4.98 -6.45
C GLN A 119 8.66 -5.24 -5.04
N LEU A 120 8.98 -4.40 -4.05
CA LEU A 120 8.86 -4.77 -2.64
C LEU A 120 8.22 -3.72 -1.73
N CYS A 121 8.39 -2.44 -2.06
CA CYS A 121 7.65 -1.38 -1.41
C CYS A 121 6.36 -1.15 -2.19
N GLY A 122 5.21 -1.57 -1.64
CA GLY A 122 3.87 -1.35 -2.21
C GLY A 122 3.44 0.13 -2.28
N ALA A 123 4.32 1.01 -2.76
CA ALA A 123 4.04 2.37 -3.16
C ALA A 123 3.82 2.40 -4.69
N PRO A 124 2.68 2.89 -5.18
CA PRO A 124 2.37 2.86 -6.60
C PRO A 124 3.10 3.98 -7.36
N GLY A 125 3.72 3.60 -8.49
CA GLY A 125 4.35 4.47 -9.50
C GLY A 125 5.87 4.28 -9.52
N LEU A 126 6.51 3.77 -10.57
CA LEU A 126 6.26 3.93 -12.00
C LEU A 126 6.72 2.69 -12.79
N ALA A 127 5.91 2.31 -13.78
CA ALA A 127 6.22 1.45 -14.93
C ALA A 127 6.54 -0.06 -14.72
N GLU A 128 5.51 -0.85 -15.03
CA GLU A 128 5.53 -2.14 -15.76
C GLU A 128 6.35 -3.30 -15.16
N ALA A 129 5.82 -3.87 -14.07
CA ALA A 129 6.03 -5.28 -13.78
C ALA A 129 4.95 -6.11 -14.50
N ASP A 130 5.40 -7.00 -15.38
CA ASP A 130 4.64 -8.01 -16.10
C ASP A 130 4.22 -9.16 -15.14
N ASP A 131 3.53 -8.80 -14.05
CA ASP A 131 2.78 -9.74 -13.21
C ASP A 131 1.38 -9.81 -13.80
N ASP A 132 1.01 -10.98 -14.34
CA ASP A 132 -0.36 -11.22 -14.83
C ASP A 132 -1.33 -11.18 -13.64
N ASP A 133 -1.74 -9.96 -13.30
CA ASP A 133 -2.76 -9.64 -12.30
C ASP A 133 -4.13 -10.24 -12.68
N GLY A 134 -4.25 -10.81 -13.89
CA GLY A 134 -5.47 -11.38 -14.46
C GLY A 134 -6.46 -10.32 -14.92
N PHE A 135 -6.03 -9.05 -15.00
CA PHE A 135 -6.81 -7.93 -15.52
C PHE A 135 -5.90 -6.87 -16.18
N GLU A 136 -6.45 -6.15 -17.15
CA GLU A 136 -5.79 -5.01 -17.80
C GLU A 136 -6.11 -3.70 -17.06
N ARG A 137 -5.19 -2.73 -17.05
CA ARG A 137 -5.47 -1.38 -16.54
C ARG A 137 -5.95 -0.49 -17.69
N ILE A 138 -6.95 0.34 -17.44
CA ILE A 138 -7.44 1.32 -18.42
C ILE A 138 -7.63 2.69 -17.77
N SER A 139 -7.04 3.71 -18.38
CA SER A 139 -7.22 5.10 -17.97
C SER A 139 -8.66 5.55 -18.23
N VAL A 140 -9.14 6.56 -17.50
CA VAL A 140 -10.49 7.13 -17.74
C VAL A 140 -10.62 7.76 -19.13
N THR A 141 -9.52 8.29 -19.69
CA THR A 141 -9.47 8.85 -21.05
C THR A 141 -9.57 7.77 -22.11
N ASP A 142 -8.83 6.67 -21.96
CA ASP A 142 -8.90 5.55 -22.93
C ASP A 142 -10.24 4.83 -22.84
N PHE A 143 -10.77 4.65 -21.62
CA PHE A 143 -12.10 4.12 -21.42
C PHE A 143 -13.14 4.99 -22.13
N LYS A 144 -13.11 6.31 -21.94
CA LYS A 144 -14.05 7.23 -22.59
C LYS A 144 -13.92 7.20 -24.11
N ALA A 145 -12.70 7.20 -24.64
CA ALA A 145 -12.46 7.14 -26.08
C ALA A 145 -13.01 5.85 -26.71
N ARG A 146 -12.76 4.70 -26.07
CA ARG A 146 -13.31 3.40 -26.53
C ARG A 146 -14.83 3.35 -26.40
N TRP A 147 -15.36 3.87 -25.30
CA TRP A 147 -16.81 3.97 -25.08
C TRP A 147 -17.49 4.81 -26.17
N ASP A 148 -16.92 5.96 -26.52
CA ASP A 148 -17.45 6.80 -27.61
C ASP A 148 -17.32 6.14 -28.98
N GLY A 149 -16.27 5.33 -29.16
CA GLY A 149 -16.07 4.47 -30.34
C GLY A 149 -17.01 3.26 -30.45
N GLY A 150 -17.94 3.08 -29.50
CA GLY A 150 -18.95 2.02 -29.53
C GLY A 150 -18.62 0.78 -28.69
N TRP A 151 -17.50 0.75 -27.97
CA TRP A 151 -17.22 -0.32 -27.00
C TRP A 151 -18.22 -0.28 -25.84
N ARG A 152 -18.80 -1.43 -25.49
CA ARG A 152 -19.82 -1.57 -24.44
C ARG A 152 -19.45 -2.71 -23.48
N PRO A 153 -18.43 -2.51 -22.63
CA PRO A 153 -18.09 -3.47 -21.59
C PRO A 153 -19.18 -3.48 -20.50
N TYR A 154 -19.21 -4.53 -19.69
CA TYR A 154 -20.01 -4.57 -18.47
C TYR A 154 -19.30 -3.79 -17.36
N VAL A 155 -19.91 -2.73 -16.84
CA VAL A 155 -19.29 -1.86 -15.83
C VAL A 155 -19.78 -2.21 -14.44
N LEU A 156 -18.87 -2.71 -13.61
CA LEU A 156 -19.11 -3.06 -12.21
C LEU A 156 -18.55 -1.98 -11.29
N ASP A 157 -19.41 -1.29 -10.56
CA ASP A 157 -19.02 -0.39 -9.49
C ASP A 157 -18.92 -1.16 -8.17
N VAL A 158 -17.74 -1.15 -7.54
CA VAL A 158 -17.47 -1.89 -6.30
C VAL A 158 -17.46 -1.02 -5.04
N ARG A 159 -18.00 0.20 -5.13
CA ARG A 159 -18.16 1.10 -3.99
C ARG A 159 -19.32 0.69 -3.09
N GLU A 160 -19.38 1.32 -1.92
CA GLU A 160 -20.51 1.18 -1.02
C GLU A 160 -21.75 1.91 -1.54
N PRO A 161 -22.98 1.46 -1.22
CA PRO A 161 -24.22 2.09 -1.69
C PRO A 161 -24.30 3.59 -1.41
N HIS A 162 -23.86 4.02 -0.23
CA HIS A 162 -23.87 5.43 0.15
C HIS A 162 -22.93 6.30 -0.70
N GLU A 163 -21.86 5.73 -1.24
CA GLU A 163 -20.95 6.43 -2.15
C GLU A 163 -21.58 6.63 -3.54
N ALA A 164 -22.32 5.63 -4.03
CA ALA A 164 -23.01 5.69 -5.31
C ALA A 164 -24.21 6.65 -5.30
N LEU A 165 -24.78 6.94 -4.13
CA LEU A 165 -25.80 7.98 -3.94
C LEU A 165 -25.26 9.39 -4.14
N ILE A 166 -23.97 9.62 -3.91
CA ILE A 166 -23.33 10.93 -4.10
C ILE A 166 -23.06 11.17 -5.59
N VAL A 167 -22.48 10.17 -6.25
CA VAL A 167 -22.14 10.21 -7.67
C VAL A 167 -22.13 8.80 -8.22
N SER A 168 -22.78 8.60 -9.37
CA SER A 168 -22.73 7.37 -10.14
C SER A 168 -22.40 7.68 -11.59
N LEU A 169 -21.59 6.82 -12.21
CA LEU A 169 -21.26 6.97 -13.62
C LEU A 169 -22.41 6.39 -14.46
N PRO A 170 -22.82 7.06 -15.56
CA PRO A 170 -23.99 6.66 -16.34
C PRO A 170 -23.84 5.29 -17.02
N MET A 171 -22.61 4.79 -17.15
CA MET A 171 -22.32 3.49 -17.75
C MET A 171 -22.35 2.32 -16.75
N VAL A 172 -22.58 2.54 -15.46
CA VAL A 172 -22.59 1.45 -14.46
C VAL A 172 -23.76 0.50 -14.69
N ASP A 173 -23.46 -0.77 -14.96
CA ASP A 173 -24.46 -1.84 -15.09
C ASP A 173 -24.87 -2.40 -13.72
N ARG A 174 -23.91 -2.49 -12.78
CA ARG A 174 -24.16 -3.04 -11.44
C ARG A 174 -23.30 -2.37 -10.39
N LEU A 175 -23.93 -2.09 -9.26
CA LEU A 175 -23.26 -1.73 -8.01
C LEU A 175 -23.21 -2.97 -7.10
N HIS A 176 -22.02 -3.35 -6.65
CA HIS A 176 -21.85 -4.45 -5.70
C HIS A 176 -20.58 -4.26 -4.86
N PRO A 177 -20.67 -4.06 -3.53
CA PRO A 177 -19.53 -3.71 -2.70
C PRO A 177 -18.35 -4.69 -2.85
N HIS A 178 -17.12 -4.14 -2.88
CA HIS A 178 -15.90 -4.93 -3.02
C HIS A 178 -15.87 -6.14 -2.06
N GLY A 179 -16.24 -5.93 -0.79
CA GLY A 179 -16.15 -6.96 0.25
C GLY A 179 -16.91 -8.25 -0.05
N SER A 180 -17.89 -8.22 -0.95
CA SER A 180 -18.72 -9.36 -1.35
C SER A 180 -18.70 -9.63 -2.86
N VAL A 181 -17.72 -9.10 -3.60
CA VAL A 181 -17.65 -9.23 -5.07
C VAL A 181 -17.52 -10.69 -5.55
N ALA A 182 -16.92 -11.56 -4.73
CA ALA A 182 -16.80 -12.98 -5.05
C ALA A 182 -18.16 -13.68 -5.15
N ASP A 183 -19.17 -13.21 -4.41
CA ASP A 183 -20.51 -13.82 -4.36
C ASP A 183 -21.25 -13.72 -5.69
N ILE A 184 -20.86 -12.76 -6.53
CA ILE A 184 -21.50 -12.48 -7.81
C ILE A 184 -20.68 -12.96 -9.00
N ALA A 185 -19.51 -13.56 -8.79
CA ALA A 185 -18.59 -13.95 -9.86
C ALA A 185 -19.26 -14.84 -10.92
N ALA A 186 -20.10 -15.79 -10.49
CA ALA A 186 -20.84 -16.67 -11.38
C ALA A 186 -21.96 -15.98 -12.19
N GLN A 187 -22.37 -14.78 -11.77
CA GLN A 187 -23.43 -13.99 -12.41
C GLN A 187 -22.88 -12.98 -13.43
N LEU A 188 -21.55 -12.79 -13.47
CA LEU A 188 -20.93 -11.84 -14.38
C LEU A 188 -20.92 -12.39 -15.82
N PRO A 189 -21.05 -11.52 -16.83
CA PRO A 189 -21.04 -11.93 -18.22
C PRO A 189 -19.67 -12.52 -18.61
N ARG A 190 -19.69 -13.49 -19.53
CA ARG A 190 -18.48 -14.11 -20.10
C ARG A 190 -18.29 -13.78 -21.57
N ASP A 191 -19.29 -13.15 -22.19
CA ASP A 191 -19.37 -12.80 -23.61
C ASP A 191 -18.79 -11.42 -23.94
N ARG A 192 -18.43 -10.62 -22.92
CA ARG A 192 -17.90 -9.26 -23.08
C ARG A 192 -16.91 -8.90 -21.98
N ASP A 193 -16.13 -7.86 -22.25
CA ASP A 193 -15.19 -7.29 -21.29
C ASP A 193 -15.92 -6.74 -20.06
N ILE A 194 -15.27 -6.80 -18.90
CA ILE A 194 -15.79 -6.29 -17.63
C ILE A 194 -14.85 -5.18 -17.15
N VAL A 195 -15.38 -3.98 -16.92
CA VAL A 195 -14.63 -2.88 -16.30
C VAL A 195 -15.08 -2.70 -14.86
N VAL A 196 -14.12 -2.80 -13.94
CA VAL A 196 -14.36 -2.61 -12.50
C VAL A 196 -13.95 -1.19 -12.12
N SER A 197 -14.84 -0.46 -11.45
CA SER A 197 -14.63 0.91 -11.00
C SER A 197 -14.83 1.04 -9.49
N CYS A 198 -14.07 1.93 -8.87
CA CYS A 198 -14.31 2.35 -7.48
C CYS A 198 -14.05 3.85 -7.32
N ARG A 199 -13.83 4.34 -6.08
CA ARG A 199 -13.52 5.74 -5.83
C ARG A 199 -12.19 6.19 -6.46
N SER A 200 -11.10 5.46 -6.21
CA SER A 200 -9.72 5.87 -6.55
C SER A 200 -8.94 4.87 -7.42
N GLY A 201 -9.54 3.73 -7.78
CA GLY A 201 -8.88 2.67 -8.56
C GLY A 201 -8.28 1.52 -7.72
N GLU A 202 -8.15 1.67 -6.40
CA GLU A 202 -7.53 0.65 -5.54
C GLU A 202 -8.45 -0.55 -5.26
N ARG A 203 -9.69 -0.28 -4.83
CA ARG A 203 -10.68 -1.34 -4.54
C ARG A 203 -11.09 -2.11 -5.80
N SER A 204 -11.11 -1.44 -6.96
CA SER A 204 -11.44 -2.07 -8.24
C SER A 204 -10.32 -2.99 -8.71
N ALA A 205 -9.04 -2.62 -8.52
CA ALA A 205 -7.91 -3.51 -8.80
C ALA A 205 -7.96 -4.79 -7.96
N LYS A 206 -8.28 -4.69 -6.66
CA LYS A 206 -8.44 -5.85 -5.78
C LYS A 206 -9.62 -6.73 -6.19
N ALA A 207 -10.77 -6.12 -6.47
CA ALA A 207 -11.95 -6.83 -6.92
C ALA A 207 -11.70 -7.54 -8.26
N ALA A 208 -11.05 -6.88 -9.22
CA ALA A 208 -10.65 -7.48 -10.49
C ALA A 208 -9.73 -8.69 -10.28
N ARG A 209 -8.72 -8.59 -9.41
CA ARG A 209 -7.83 -9.71 -9.07
C ARG A 209 -8.58 -10.90 -8.46
N SER A 210 -9.54 -10.64 -7.56
CA SER A 210 -10.40 -11.68 -6.99
C SER A 210 -11.26 -12.35 -8.05
N LEU A 211 -11.82 -11.58 -8.98
CA LEU A 211 -12.65 -12.10 -10.08
C LEU A 211 -11.83 -12.88 -11.11
N ALA A 212 -10.60 -12.47 -11.40
CA ALA A 212 -9.73 -13.15 -12.35
C ALA A 212 -9.47 -14.61 -11.96
N ARG A 213 -9.29 -14.87 -10.65
CA ARG A 213 -9.12 -16.23 -10.10
C ARG A 213 -10.33 -17.15 -10.30
N THR A 214 -11.50 -16.59 -10.59
CA THR A 214 -12.73 -17.35 -10.84
C THR A 214 -12.95 -17.69 -12.31
N GLY A 215 -12.07 -17.21 -13.21
CA GLY A 215 -12.24 -17.31 -14.66
C GLY A 215 -13.38 -16.42 -15.17
N ALA A 216 -13.60 -15.27 -14.53
CA ALA A 216 -14.39 -14.19 -15.11
C ALA A 216 -13.76 -13.76 -16.45
N GLY A 217 -14.53 -13.15 -17.35
CA GLY A 217 -14.07 -12.75 -18.69
C GLY A 217 -12.91 -11.74 -18.67
N ARG A 218 -12.63 -11.08 -19.79
CA ARG A 218 -11.54 -10.09 -19.86
C ARG A 218 -11.83 -8.93 -18.91
N LEU A 219 -11.01 -8.79 -17.87
CA LEU A 219 -11.21 -7.81 -16.81
C LEU A 219 -10.37 -6.57 -17.04
N TYR A 220 -10.93 -5.42 -16.69
CA TYR A 220 -10.28 -4.12 -16.71
C TYR A 220 -10.44 -3.42 -15.36
N ASN A 221 -9.38 -2.82 -14.86
CA ASN A 221 -9.44 -1.88 -13.74
C ASN A 221 -9.47 -0.44 -14.27
N LEU A 222 -10.51 0.32 -13.92
CA LEU A 222 -10.59 1.75 -14.25
C LEU A 222 -9.67 2.57 -13.34
N GLU A 223 -8.55 3.03 -13.89
CA GLU A 223 -7.52 3.72 -13.13
C GLU A 223 -7.99 5.06 -12.58
N GLY A 224 -7.68 5.32 -11.31
CA GLY A 224 -8.11 6.54 -10.63
C GLY A 224 -9.61 6.62 -10.33
N GLY A 225 -10.41 5.64 -10.78
CA GLY A 225 -11.83 5.50 -10.47
C GLY A 225 -12.68 6.74 -10.80
N VAL A 226 -13.74 6.94 -10.02
CA VAL A 226 -14.65 8.08 -10.15
C VAL A 226 -13.95 9.42 -9.91
N LEU A 227 -12.90 9.47 -9.07
CA LEU A 227 -12.13 10.71 -8.85
C LEU A 227 -11.34 11.13 -10.09
N ALA A 228 -10.75 10.18 -10.82
CA ALA A 228 -10.12 10.50 -12.10
C ALA A 228 -11.15 10.87 -13.17
N TRP A 229 -12.30 10.18 -13.19
CA TRP A 229 -13.39 10.52 -14.10
C TRP A 229 -13.87 11.96 -13.90
N ALA A 230 -14.15 12.34 -12.65
CA ALA A 230 -14.55 13.70 -12.33
C ALA A 230 -13.46 14.71 -12.73
N ARG A 231 -12.18 14.43 -12.47
CA ARG A 231 -11.12 15.39 -12.82
C ARG A 231 -10.87 15.54 -14.32
N GLN A 232 -11.00 14.46 -15.10
CA GLN A 232 -10.49 14.42 -16.48
C GLN A 232 -11.58 14.36 -17.55
N ILE A 233 -12.77 13.82 -17.22
CA ILE A 233 -13.85 13.60 -18.18
C ILE A 233 -15.04 14.52 -17.90
N ASP A 234 -15.48 14.58 -16.64
CA ASP A 234 -16.63 15.41 -16.24
C ASP A 234 -16.40 16.14 -14.90
N PRO A 235 -15.76 17.33 -14.94
CA PRO A 235 -15.50 18.16 -13.76
C PRO A 235 -16.74 18.69 -13.05
N SER A 236 -17.94 18.51 -13.60
CA SER A 236 -19.18 18.92 -12.94
C SER A 236 -19.65 17.93 -11.86
N LEU A 237 -19.11 16.71 -11.86
CA LEU A 237 -19.49 15.67 -10.91
C LEU A 237 -18.96 15.96 -9.49
N PRO A 238 -19.76 15.72 -8.45
CA PRO A 238 -19.31 15.90 -7.08
C PRO A 238 -18.26 14.83 -6.71
N THR A 239 -17.23 15.26 -5.99
CA THR A 239 -16.19 14.39 -5.43
C THR A 239 -16.33 14.31 -3.92
N TYR A 240 -15.94 13.17 -3.34
CA TYR A 240 -15.90 12.95 -1.90
C TYR A 240 -14.65 12.17 -1.53
#